data_AF-A0A0G0A9K0-F1
#
_entry.id   AF-A0A0G0A9K0-F1
#
_cell.length_a   1.000
_cell.length_b   1.000
_cell.length_c   1.000
_cell.angle_alpha   90.00
_cell.angle_beta   90.00
_cell.angle_gamma   90.00
#
_symmetry.space_group_name_H-M   'P 1'
#
loop_
_entity.id
_entity.type
_entity.pdbx_description
1 polymer ?
#
loop_
_entity_poly.entity_id
_entity_poly.type
_entity_poly.pdbx_seq_one_letter_code
_entity_poly.pdbx_strand_id
1 'polypeptide(L)'
;MANKNKREIVYAFIDSQNLNLGTGKDIVKNGRLVYKGWKLDFKRFKKYLTDKFRVTKAFLFIVFIKKQTYFEPKKIGGRCE
;
A
#
# COMPACT_ATOMS: atom_id res chain seq x y z
N MET A 1 24.40 30.57 23.84
CA MET A 1 22.96 30.64 23.49
C MET A 1 22.59 29.35 22.77
N ALA A 2 21.79 28.48 23.38
CA ALA A 2 21.40 27.22 22.76
C ALA A 2 20.48 27.50 21.56
N ASN A 3 20.88 27.01 20.39
CA ASN A 3 20.20 27.24 19.12
C ASN A 3 18.81 26.56 19.14
N LYS A 4 17.76 27.34 19.38
CA LYS A 4 16.41 26.88 19.78
C LYS A 4 15.54 26.36 18.62
N ASN A 5 16.10 26.16 17.43
CA ASN A 5 15.33 25.92 16.20
C ASN A 5 15.55 24.54 15.55
N LYS A 6 15.94 23.52 16.32
CA LYS A 6 15.99 22.16 15.79
C LYS A 6 14.60 21.53 15.87
N ARG A 7 13.89 21.51 14.74
CA ARG A 7 12.61 20.77 14.64
C ARG A 7 12.89 19.28 14.83
N GLU A 8 12.00 18.60 15.55
CA GLU A 8 12.03 17.14 15.68
C GLU A 8 11.89 16.50 14.30
N ILE A 9 12.74 15.50 14.04
CA ILE A 9 12.73 14.74 12.80
C ILE A 9 11.83 13.54 13.01
N VAL A 10 10.73 13.49 12.27
CA VAL A 10 9.76 12.39 12.34
C VAL A 10 9.95 11.46 11.14
N TYR A 11 10.04 10.15 11.43
CA TYR A 11 10.13 9.09 10.43
C TYR A 11 8.86 8.25 10.43
N ALA A 12 8.38 7.84 9.26
CA ALA A 12 7.26 6.93 9.11
C ALA A 12 7.70 5.59 8.52
N PHE A 13 7.28 4.50 9.14
CA PHE A 13 7.53 3.12 8.71
C PHE A 13 6.17 2.49 8.43
N ILE A 14 5.89 2.20 7.16
CA ILE A 14 4.53 1.91 6.69
C ILE A 14 4.50 0.54 6.03
N ASP A 15 3.62 -0.34 6.48
CA ASP A 15 3.34 -1.62 5.85
C ASP A 15 2.36 -1.43 4.67
N SER A 16 2.81 -1.70 3.45
CA SER A 16 1.98 -1.52 2.26
C SER A 16 0.83 -2.51 2.16
N GLN A 17 0.96 -3.71 2.74
CA GLN A 17 -0.08 -4.73 2.69
C GLN A 17 -1.27 -4.31 3.54
N ASN A 18 -1.02 -3.93 4.78
CA ASN A 18 -2.08 -3.46 5.69
C ASN A 18 -2.75 -2.19 5.16
N LEU A 19 -1.97 -1.28 4.59
CA LEU A 19 -2.50 -0.07 3.99
C LEU A 19 -3.45 -0.38 2.82
N ASN A 20 -3.03 -1.26 1.90
CA ASN A 20 -3.85 -1.64 0.75
C ASN A 20 -5.13 -2.38 1.16
N LEU A 21 -5.05 -3.30 2.13
CA LEU A 21 -6.20 -4.03 2.64
C LEU A 21 -7.20 -3.11 3.37
N GLY A 22 -6.69 -2.12 4.09
CA GLY A 22 -7.51 -1.15 4.83
C GLY A 22 -8.23 -0.15 3.93
N THR A 23 -7.58 0.33 2.86
CA THR A 23 -8.20 1.33 1.98
C THR A 23 -9.05 0.71 0.88
N GLY A 24 -8.68 -0.47 0.38
CA GLY A 24 -9.24 -1.03 -0.85
C GLY A 24 -10.53 -1.84 -0.70
N LYS A 25 -10.94 -2.22 0.53
CA LYS A 25 -12.09 -3.10 0.73
C LYS A 25 -13.36 -2.32 1.02
N ASP A 26 -14.45 -2.71 0.37
CA ASP A 26 -15.80 -2.30 0.77
C ASP A 26 -16.13 -2.93 2.13
N ILE A 27 -16.73 -2.14 3.01
CA ILE A 27 -17.19 -2.61 4.33
C ILE A 27 -18.71 -2.49 4.35
N VAL A 28 -19.36 -3.63 4.54
CA VAL A 28 -20.82 -3.73 4.70
C VAL A 28 -21.12 -4.09 6.14
N LYS A 29 -22.04 -3.35 6.79
CA LYS A 29 -22.55 -3.64 8.13
C LYS A 29 -24.07 -3.62 8.10
N ASN A 30 -24.69 -4.62 8.70
CA ASN A 30 -26.16 -4.77 8.75
C ASN A 30 -26.83 -4.65 7.37
N GLY A 31 -26.21 -5.25 6.34
CA GLY A 31 -26.69 -5.19 4.96
C GLY A 31 -26.50 -3.85 4.24
N ARG A 32 -25.83 -2.86 4.86
CA ARG A 32 -25.57 -1.53 4.26
C ARG A 32 -24.09 -1.31 4.02
N LEU A 33 -23.74 -0.77 2.85
CA LEU A 33 -22.39 -0.31 2.55
C LEU A 33 -22.07 0.91 3.41
N VAL A 34 -21.15 0.76 4.37
CA VAL A 34 -20.73 1.84 5.29
C VAL A 34 -19.42 2.49 4.87
N TYR A 35 -18.64 1.80 4.04
CA TYR A 35 -17.41 2.32 3.49
C TYR A 35 -17.18 1.69 2.12
N LYS A 36 -16.88 2.52 1.13
CA LYS A 36 -16.49 2.07 -0.20
C LYS A 36 -14.97 2.13 -0.31
N GLY A 37 -14.36 1.02 -0.67
CA GLY A 37 -12.95 0.91 -0.91
C GLY A 37 -12.50 1.87 -2.02
N TRP A 38 -11.26 2.33 -1.90
CA TRP A 38 -10.65 3.24 -2.87
C TRP A 38 -9.17 2.96 -3.03
N LYS A 39 -8.64 3.38 -4.18
CA LYS A 39 -7.23 3.23 -4.52
C LYS A 39 -6.44 4.40 -3.95
N LEU A 40 -5.42 4.09 -3.16
CA LEU A 40 -4.57 5.09 -2.53
C LEU A 40 -3.70 5.82 -3.56
N ASP A 41 -3.77 7.15 -3.56
CA ASP A 41 -2.80 8.01 -4.25
C ASP A 41 -1.61 8.27 -3.33
N PHE A 42 -0.46 7.67 -3.66
CA PHE A 42 0.76 7.79 -2.85
C PHE A 42 1.34 9.21 -2.79
N LYS A 43 1.12 10.07 -3.82
CA LYS A 43 1.59 11.46 -3.78
C LYS A 43 0.78 12.25 -2.75
N ARG A 44 -0.54 12.11 -2.79
CA ARG A 44 -1.44 12.75 -1.81
C ARG A 44 -1.22 12.20 -0.41
N PHE A 45 -1.01 10.89 -0.28
CA PHE A 45 -0.71 10.24 1.00
C PHE A 45 0.60 10.76 1.61
N LYS A 46 1.66 10.89 0.81
CA LYS A 46 2.93 11.49 1.27
C LYS A 46 2.72 12.92 1.76
N LYS A 47 1.97 13.74 1.02
CA LYS A 47 1.64 15.10 1.44
C LYS A 47 0.86 15.12 2.76
N TYR A 48 -0.14 14.25 2.90
CA TYR A 48 -0.89 14.09 4.15
C TYR A 48 0.03 13.76 5.34
N LEU A 49 0.99 12.85 5.16
CA LEU A 49 1.95 12.51 6.22
C LEU A 49 2.84 13.69 6.63
N THR A 50 3.29 14.48 5.65
CA THR A 50 4.08 15.69 5.92
C THR A 50 3.23 16.76 6.60
N ASP A 51 2.02 17.03 6.10
CA ASP A 51 1.17 18.13 6.57
C ASP A 51 0.58 17.84 7.97
N LYS A 52 0.11 16.61 8.21
CA LYS A 52 -0.51 16.23 9.49
C LYS A 52 0.50 15.81 10.55
N PHE A 53 1.52 15.05 10.17
CA PHE A 53 2.42 14.40 11.14
C PHE A 53 3.86 14.92 11.06
N ARG A 54 4.16 15.90 10.19
CA ARG A 54 5.50 16.48 10.00
C ARG A 54 6.56 15.42 9.66
N VAL A 55 6.14 14.36 8.98
CA VAL A 55 7.03 13.29 8.54
C VAL A 55 8.07 13.85 7.58
N THR A 56 9.33 13.66 7.94
CA THR A 56 10.50 14.07 7.16
C THR A 56 10.87 13.01 6.13
N LYS A 57 10.86 11.73 6.52
CA LYS A 57 11.03 10.61 5.58
C LYS A 57 10.04 9.49 5.90
N ALA A 58 9.51 8.88 4.85
CA ALA A 58 8.61 7.74 4.94
C ALA A 58 9.22 6.54 4.20
N PHE A 59 9.22 5.39 4.83
CA PHE A 59 9.67 4.12 4.28
C PHE A 59 8.46 3.20 4.15
N LEU A 60 8.21 2.72 2.93
CA LEU A 60 7.12 1.81 2.61
C LEU A 60 7.69 0.40 2.44
N PHE A 61 7.26 -0.53 3.29
CA PHE A 61 7.63 -1.93 3.21
C PHE A 61 6.65 -2.65 2.28
N ILE A 62 7.18 -3.15 1.16
CA ILE A 62 6.44 -3.94 0.19
C ILE A 62 6.87 -5.39 0.41
N VAL A 63 5.89 -6.27 0.67
CA VAL A 63 6.15 -7.71 0.76
C VAL A 63 6.79 -8.20 -0.54
N PHE A 64 7.85 -9.00 -0.40
CA PHE A 64 8.53 -9.64 -1.51
C PHE A 64 7.58 -10.59 -2.25
N ILE A 65 7.21 -10.26 -3.50
CA ILE A 65 6.43 -11.16 -4.36
C ILE A 65 7.41 -12.08 -5.08
N LYS A 66 7.45 -13.36 -4.68
CA LYS A 66 8.23 -14.38 -5.36
C LYS A 66 7.59 -14.64 -6.73
N LYS A 67 8.22 -14.18 -7.81
CA LYS A 67 7.76 -14.43 -9.18
C LYS A 67 7.97 -15.91 -9.52
N GLN A 68 6.96 -16.75 -9.29
CA GLN A 68 6.92 -18.14 -9.75
C GLN A 68 6.53 -18.13 -11.24
N THR A 69 7.51 -18.15 -12.15
CA THR A 69 7.26 -18.33 -13.57
C THR A 69 7.20 -19.82 -13.88
N TYR A 70 6.05 -20.46 -13.70
CA TYR A 70 5.79 -21.75 -14.34
C TYR A 70 5.06 -21.47 -15.65
N PHE A 71 5.80 -21.56 -16.76
CA PHE A 71 5.26 -21.67 -18.10
C PHE A 71 4.58 -23.03 -18.19
N GLU A 72 3.25 -23.08 -18.12
CA GLU A 72 2.53 -24.28 -18.54
C GLU A 72 2.77 -24.47 -20.05
N PRO A 73 3.36 -25.59 -20.50
CA PRO A 73 3.36 -25.89 -21.92
C PRO A 73 1.90 -26.07 -22.35
N LYS A 74 1.41 -25.17 -23.23
CA LYS A 74 0.14 -25.37 -23.92
C LYS A 74 0.20 -26.76 -24.57
N LYS A 75 -0.66 -27.70 -24.12
CA LYS A 75 -0.84 -28.97 -24.81
C LYS A 75 -1.30 -28.63 -26.23
N ILE A 76 -0.40 -28.78 -27.19
CA ILE A 76 -0.73 -28.75 -28.61
C ILE A 76 -1.56 -30.01 -28.83
N GLY A 77 -2.85 -29.84 -29.08
CA GLY A 77 -3.76 -30.93 -29.36
C GLY A 77 -3.33 -31.66 -30.63
N GLY A 78 -2.70 -32.82 -30.45
CA GLY A 78 -2.54 -33.83 -31.49
C GLY A 78 -3.81 -34.67 -31.53
N ARG A 79 -4.53 -34.57 -32.63
CA ARG A 79 -5.72 -35.34 -32.98
C ARG A 79 -5.34 -36.83 -33.04
N CYS A 80 -6.03 -37.66 -32.25
CA CYS A 80 -6.07 -39.10 -32.50
C CYS A 80 -7.26 -39.37 -33.41
N GLU A 81 -7.03 -39.35 -34.73
CA GLU A 81 -7.67 -40.19 -35.76
C GLU A 81 -6.72 -40.25 -36.96
#